data_AF-F3GDC7-F1
#
_entry.id   AF-F3GDC7-F1
#
_cell.length_a   1.000
_cell.length_b   1.000
_cell.length_c   1.000
_cell.angle_alpha   90.00
_cell.angle_beta   90.00
_cell.angle_gamma   90.00
#
_symmetry.space_group_name_H-M   'P 1'
#
loop_
_entity.id
_entity.type
_entity.pdbx_description
1 polymer ?
#
loop_
_entity_poly.entity_id
_entity_poly.type
_entity_poly.pdbx_seq_one_letter_code
_entity_poly.pdbx_strand_id
1 'polypeptide(L)'
;RFLDTHGEELGAALAALRKRPDVDPSLALGVGISIGGASMLDLAARPDHPLAAVINISGGVYHYSTMGSPEADCSLYQADLVRNFTTFGTNNPTPTLWMYAENDPYFSPDLVTRMVAGYRSQGGHADYVALPPFGQDGHTLYKNGANKLLKPHIEDFLKANRLPGMDDEALMPLLSKLSPADRAEANAYLLSVTEKAMAKSAEADGLFWFYGARSIKTARQRALGNCRVATGEACRIVAQNMQLVNGWQATVAPTKK
;
A
#
# COMPACT_ATOMS: atom_id res chain seq x y z
N ARG A 1 -18.47 -21.30 6.75
CA ARG A 1 -18.03 -20.23 5.83
C ARG A 1 -16.57 -19.92 6.18
N PHE A 2 -15.64 -20.13 5.25
CA PHE A 2 -14.19 -20.09 5.53
C PHE A 2 -13.70 -18.71 6.01
N LEU A 3 -14.28 -17.61 5.48
CA LEU A 3 -13.89 -16.24 5.86
C LEU A 3 -14.52 -15.75 7.17
N ASP A 4 -15.59 -16.38 7.67
CA ASP A 4 -16.29 -15.90 8.87
C ASP A 4 -15.37 -15.92 10.11
N THR A 5 -14.52 -16.94 10.26
CA THR A 5 -13.57 -16.97 11.39
C THR A 5 -12.54 -15.84 11.28
N HIS A 6 -12.14 -15.45 10.07
CA HIS A 6 -11.19 -14.37 9.86
C HIS A 6 -11.78 -13.03 10.31
N GLY A 7 -13.04 -12.73 9.95
CA GLY A 7 -13.69 -11.49 10.35
C GLY A 7 -13.90 -11.38 11.86
N GLU A 8 -14.16 -12.50 12.55
CA GLU A 8 -14.28 -12.51 14.03
C GLU A 8 -12.95 -12.15 14.71
N GLU A 9 -11.85 -12.79 14.28
CA GLU A 9 -10.52 -12.51 14.84
C GLU A 9 -10.07 -11.08 14.54
N LEU A 10 -10.29 -10.60 13.31
CA LEU A 10 -9.98 -9.23 12.93
C LEU A 10 -10.84 -8.22 13.68
N GLY A 11 -12.13 -8.52 13.91
CA GLY A 11 -13.04 -7.72 14.72
C GLY A 11 -12.58 -7.60 16.17
N ALA A 12 -12.12 -8.71 16.76
CA ALA A 12 -11.54 -8.71 18.10
C ALA A 12 -10.24 -7.88 18.18
N ALA A 13 -9.36 -8.00 17.18
CA ALA A 13 -8.15 -7.18 17.09
C ALA A 13 -8.47 -5.70 16.95
N LEU A 14 -9.44 -5.33 16.11
CA LEU A 14 -9.92 -3.95 15.96
C LEU A 14 -10.49 -3.42 17.28
N ALA A 15 -11.29 -4.21 17.98
CA ALA A 15 -11.86 -3.84 19.28
C ALA A 15 -10.78 -3.63 20.35
N ALA A 16 -9.70 -4.40 20.32
CA ALA A 16 -8.55 -4.21 21.19
C ALA A 16 -7.78 -2.92 20.86
N LEU A 17 -7.52 -2.66 19.57
CA LEU A 17 -6.81 -1.46 19.10
C LEU A 17 -7.55 -0.18 19.47
N ARG A 18 -8.88 -0.16 19.34
CA ARG A 18 -9.74 0.99 19.68
C ARG A 18 -9.68 1.41 21.15
N LYS A 19 -9.17 0.56 22.05
CA LYS A 19 -9.01 0.89 23.48
C LYS A 19 -7.69 1.62 23.77
N ARG A 20 -6.78 1.73 22.80
CA ARG A 20 -5.49 2.39 23.00
C ARG A 20 -5.66 3.92 22.91
N PRO A 21 -4.95 4.70 23.75
CA PRO A 21 -5.06 6.16 23.77
C PRO A 21 -4.45 6.85 22.53
N ASP A 22 -3.62 6.14 21.76
CA ASP A 22 -2.94 6.64 20.56
C ASP A 22 -3.68 6.28 19.25
N VAL A 23 -4.87 5.68 19.35
CA VAL A 23 -5.69 5.27 18.19
C VAL A 23 -6.96 6.11 18.14
N ASP A 24 -7.21 6.75 17.00
CA ASP A 24 -8.52 7.34 16.72
C ASP A 24 -9.50 6.22 16.31
N PRO A 25 -10.51 5.90 17.13
CA PRO A 25 -11.41 4.78 16.86
C PRO A 25 -12.33 5.02 15.65
N SER A 26 -12.46 6.28 15.20
CA SER A 26 -13.27 6.67 14.04
C SER A 26 -12.55 6.52 12.70
N LEU A 27 -11.22 6.36 12.70
CA LEU A 27 -10.37 6.32 11.51
C LEU A 27 -9.68 4.97 11.31
N ALA A 28 -10.45 3.88 11.38
CA ALA A 28 -9.94 2.54 11.11
C ALA A 28 -10.00 2.21 9.61
N LEU A 29 -8.84 2.13 8.95
CA LEU A 29 -8.72 1.70 7.55
C LEU A 29 -8.34 0.21 7.47
N GLY A 30 -9.17 -0.60 6.84
CA GLY A 30 -8.83 -2.00 6.55
C GLY A 30 -7.99 -2.08 5.28
N VAL A 31 -6.83 -2.72 5.32
CA VAL A 31 -5.99 -2.95 4.13
C VAL A 31 -5.61 -4.42 4.08
N GLY A 32 -5.85 -5.06 2.94
CA GLY A 32 -5.59 -6.48 2.78
C GLY A 32 -5.13 -6.84 1.38
N ILE A 33 -4.27 -7.86 1.32
CA ILE A 33 -3.76 -8.43 0.07
C ILE A 33 -4.18 -9.89 -0.01
N SER A 34 -4.62 -10.37 -1.18
CA SER A 34 -5.02 -11.78 -1.37
C SER A 34 -6.12 -12.17 -0.37
N ILE A 35 -5.97 -13.28 0.36
CA ILE A 35 -6.90 -13.69 1.42
C ILE A 35 -7.14 -12.59 2.46
N GLY A 36 -6.15 -11.74 2.74
CA GLY A 36 -6.30 -10.58 3.62
C GLY A 36 -7.27 -9.55 3.05
N GLY A 37 -7.28 -9.33 1.74
CA GLY A 37 -8.22 -8.41 1.07
C GLY A 37 -9.67 -8.88 1.20
N ALA A 38 -9.92 -10.16 0.93
CA ALA A 38 -11.22 -10.78 1.16
C ALA A 38 -11.65 -10.71 2.64
N SER A 39 -10.71 -10.91 3.56
CA SER A 39 -10.99 -10.85 5.00
C SER A 39 -11.37 -9.44 5.48
N MET A 40 -10.78 -8.39 4.89
CA MET A 40 -11.17 -7.00 5.20
C MET A 40 -12.56 -6.64 4.67
N LEU A 41 -12.97 -7.21 3.53
CA LEU A 41 -14.33 -7.06 3.02
C LEU A 41 -15.35 -7.80 3.90
N ASP A 42 -15.02 -9.00 4.40
CA ASP A 42 -15.84 -9.70 5.39
C ASP A 42 -15.98 -8.87 6.68
N LEU A 43 -14.88 -8.35 7.20
CA LEU A 43 -14.91 -7.48 8.39
C LEU A 43 -15.79 -6.25 8.17
N ALA A 44 -15.66 -5.57 7.02
CA ALA A 44 -16.48 -4.39 6.71
C ALA A 44 -17.97 -4.71 6.57
N ALA A 45 -18.33 -5.95 6.23
CA ALA A 45 -19.73 -6.37 6.14
C ALA A 45 -20.38 -6.58 7.53
N ARG A 46 -19.60 -6.53 8.61
CA ARG A 46 -20.08 -6.72 9.98
C ARG A 46 -20.50 -5.39 10.60
N PRO A 47 -21.76 -5.26 11.07
CA PRO A 47 -22.31 -3.98 11.52
C PRO A 47 -21.70 -3.48 12.84
N ASP A 48 -21.15 -4.36 13.66
CA ASP A 48 -20.52 -4.08 14.95
C ASP A 48 -19.06 -3.59 14.83
N HIS A 49 -18.47 -3.67 13.64
CA HIS A 49 -17.08 -3.34 13.40
C HIS A 49 -16.89 -2.35 12.23
N PRO A 50 -17.51 -1.14 12.28
CA PRO A 50 -17.46 -0.22 11.15
C PRO A 50 -16.02 0.21 10.88
N LEU A 51 -15.54 -0.05 9.67
CA LEU A 51 -14.30 0.53 9.16
C LEU A 51 -14.64 1.87 8.48
N ALA A 52 -13.69 2.80 8.51
CA ALA A 52 -13.82 4.07 7.79
C ALA A 52 -13.75 3.85 6.26
N ALA A 53 -12.94 2.87 5.83
CA ALA A 53 -12.87 2.38 4.46
C ALA A 53 -12.10 1.04 4.40
N VAL A 54 -12.12 0.38 3.24
CA VAL A 54 -11.29 -0.81 2.93
C VAL A 54 -10.49 -0.60 1.64
N ILE A 55 -9.22 -1.02 1.66
CA ILE A 55 -8.39 -1.19 0.47
C ILE A 55 -8.13 -2.68 0.27
N ASN A 56 -8.76 -3.23 -0.76
CA ASN A 56 -8.67 -4.61 -1.19
C ASN A 56 -7.71 -4.72 -2.39
N ILE A 57 -6.53 -5.29 -2.17
CA ILE A 57 -5.52 -5.49 -3.21
C ILE A 57 -5.50 -6.96 -3.60
N SER A 58 -5.84 -7.26 -4.86
CA SER A 58 -5.74 -8.62 -5.38
C SER A 58 -6.49 -9.64 -4.50
N GLY A 59 -7.59 -9.23 -3.86
CA GLY A 59 -8.17 -10.01 -2.78
C GLY A 59 -9.13 -11.09 -3.22
N GLY A 60 -9.12 -12.18 -2.47
CA GLY A 60 -9.94 -13.34 -2.73
C GLY A 60 -9.38 -14.51 -1.97
N VAL A 61 -10.09 -15.61 -2.03
CA VAL A 61 -9.53 -16.90 -1.67
C VAL A 61 -9.34 -17.63 -3.00
N TYR A 62 -8.38 -18.55 -3.11
CA TYR A 62 -8.26 -19.44 -4.27
C TYR A 62 -8.02 -20.88 -3.79
N HIS A 63 -8.39 -21.85 -4.63
CA HIS A 63 -8.07 -23.26 -4.40
C HIS A 63 -6.83 -23.64 -5.21
N TYR A 64 -6.02 -24.54 -4.65
CA TYR A 64 -4.85 -25.09 -5.30
C TYR A 64 -4.68 -26.56 -4.92
N SER A 65 -4.36 -27.41 -5.90
CA SER A 65 -3.82 -28.76 -5.64
C SER A 65 -2.31 -28.75 -5.43
N THR A 66 -1.62 -27.71 -5.91
CA THR A 66 -0.19 -27.45 -5.67
C THR A 66 -0.02 -26.03 -5.15
N MET A 67 0.60 -25.88 -3.97
CA MET A 67 0.76 -24.57 -3.33
C MET A 67 1.46 -23.58 -4.27
N GLY A 68 0.82 -22.45 -4.51
CA GLY A 68 1.35 -21.39 -5.38
C GLY A 68 1.11 -21.60 -6.88
N SER A 69 0.31 -22.59 -7.27
CA SER A 69 -0.13 -22.79 -8.65
C SER A 69 -1.66 -22.72 -8.75
N PRO A 70 -2.23 -21.92 -9.67
CA PRO A 70 -3.66 -21.93 -9.91
C PRO A 70 -4.10 -23.29 -10.47
N GLU A 71 -5.26 -23.77 -10.05
CA GLU A 71 -5.83 -25.00 -10.56
C GLU A 71 -6.63 -24.74 -11.85
N ALA A 72 -6.52 -25.63 -12.83
CA ALA A 72 -7.06 -25.40 -14.18
C ALA A 72 -8.60 -25.45 -14.25
N ASP A 73 -9.27 -26.17 -13.33
CA ASP A 73 -10.74 -26.21 -13.21
C ASP A 73 -11.19 -25.80 -11.81
N CYS A 74 -11.51 -24.52 -11.66
CA CYS A 74 -11.96 -23.91 -10.41
C CYS A 74 -13.32 -23.22 -10.57
N SER A 75 -14.14 -23.63 -11.54
CA SER A 75 -15.39 -22.93 -11.89
C SER A 75 -16.39 -22.81 -10.72
N LEU A 76 -16.60 -23.89 -9.96
CA LEU A 76 -17.43 -23.90 -8.75
C LEU A 76 -16.86 -22.97 -7.68
N TYR A 77 -15.55 -23.04 -7.49
CA TYR A 77 -14.84 -22.21 -6.52
C TYR A 77 -14.98 -20.70 -6.85
N GLN A 78 -14.86 -20.34 -8.13
CA GLN A 78 -15.09 -18.98 -8.61
C GLN A 78 -16.54 -18.52 -8.37
N ALA A 79 -17.52 -19.39 -8.61
CA ALA A 79 -18.91 -19.09 -8.33
C ALA A 79 -19.15 -18.86 -6.83
N ASP A 80 -18.51 -19.64 -5.96
CA ASP A 80 -18.57 -19.49 -4.51
C ASP A 80 -17.95 -18.17 -4.05
N LEU A 81 -16.79 -17.81 -4.63
CA LEU A 81 -16.13 -16.55 -4.37
C LEU A 81 -17.01 -15.35 -4.74
N VAL A 82 -17.64 -15.38 -5.93
CA VAL A 82 -18.60 -14.34 -6.35
C VAL A 82 -19.78 -14.25 -5.39
N ARG A 83 -20.34 -15.39 -4.92
CA ARG A 83 -21.45 -15.38 -3.94
C ARG A 83 -21.04 -14.81 -2.59
N ASN A 84 -19.84 -15.11 -2.11
CA ASN A 84 -19.31 -14.54 -0.87
C ASN A 84 -19.16 -13.03 -1.00
N PHE A 85 -18.53 -12.56 -2.07
CA PHE A 85 -18.33 -11.12 -2.31
C PHE A 85 -19.66 -10.39 -2.53
N THR A 86 -20.63 -11.01 -3.19
CA THR A 86 -22.01 -10.51 -3.26
C THR A 86 -22.59 -10.31 -1.85
N THR A 87 -22.43 -11.31 -0.98
CA THR A 87 -22.93 -11.26 0.40
C THR A 87 -22.28 -10.13 1.20
N PHE A 88 -20.97 -9.90 1.05
CA PHE A 88 -20.25 -8.81 1.73
C PHE A 88 -20.73 -7.41 1.36
N GLY A 89 -21.40 -7.26 0.22
CA GLY A 89 -22.00 -6.00 -0.21
C GLY A 89 -23.35 -5.69 0.45
N THR A 90 -23.98 -6.68 1.09
CA THR A 90 -25.35 -6.56 1.62
C THR A 90 -25.48 -5.45 2.64
N ASN A 91 -26.14 -4.35 2.25
CA ASN A 91 -26.33 -3.16 3.10
C ASN A 91 -25.01 -2.65 3.72
N ASN A 92 -23.89 -2.79 3.00
CA ASN A 92 -22.57 -2.37 3.49
C ASN A 92 -22.22 -0.97 2.97
N PRO A 93 -22.34 0.09 3.80
CA PRO A 93 -22.04 1.46 3.37
C PRO A 93 -20.55 1.78 3.38
N THR A 94 -19.68 0.86 3.81
CA THR A 94 -18.24 1.11 3.91
C THR A 94 -17.66 1.37 2.52
N PRO A 95 -17.01 2.52 2.27
CA PRO A 95 -16.31 2.76 1.02
C PRO A 95 -15.18 1.75 0.84
N THR A 96 -15.05 1.14 -0.34
CA THR A 96 -13.98 0.19 -0.62
C THR A 96 -13.27 0.48 -1.94
N LEU A 97 -11.94 0.35 -1.98
CA LEU A 97 -11.09 0.41 -3.17
C LEU A 97 -10.57 -0.97 -3.52
N TRP A 98 -10.76 -1.42 -4.75
CA TRP A 98 -10.43 -2.75 -5.24
C TRP A 98 -9.45 -2.64 -6.39
N MET A 99 -8.28 -3.23 -6.25
CA MET A 99 -7.20 -3.11 -7.23
C MET A 99 -6.68 -4.49 -7.62
N TYR A 100 -6.75 -4.83 -8.91
CA TYR A 100 -6.33 -6.13 -9.44
C TYR A 100 -5.55 -5.93 -10.75
N ALA A 101 -4.42 -6.60 -10.91
CA ALA A 101 -3.66 -6.59 -12.15
C ALA A 101 -4.25 -7.58 -13.16
N GLU A 102 -4.26 -7.21 -14.44
CA GLU A 102 -4.84 -8.06 -15.50
C GLU A 102 -4.12 -9.41 -15.69
N ASN A 103 -2.86 -9.52 -15.27
CA ASN A 103 -2.05 -10.74 -15.31
C ASN A 103 -2.03 -11.48 -13.97
N ASP A 104 -3.00 -11.26 -13.08
CA ASP A 104 -3.18 -12.07 -11.88
C ASP A 104 -3.62 -13.50 -12.27
N PRO A 105 -2.82 -14.54 -11.95
CA PRO A 105 -3.11 -15.92 -12.33
C PRO A 105 -4.27 -16.55 -11.55
N TYR A 106 -4.73 -15.96 -10.45
CA TYR A 106 -5.81 -16.45 -9.60
C TYR A 106 -7.11 -15.67 -9.83
N PHE A 107 -7.00 -14.36 -10.06
CA PHE A 107 -8.14 -13.45 -10.15
C PHE A 107 -8.22 -12.77 -11.51
N SER A 108 -8.67 -13.53 -12.50
CA SER A 108 -8.82 -13.04 -13.87
C SER A 108 -9.76 -11.81 -13.96
N PRO A 109 -9.59 -10.93 -14.96
CA PRO A 109 -10.45 -9.76 -15.14
C PRO A 109 -11.96 -10.08 -15.18
N ASP A 110 -12.34 -11.19 -15.83
CA ASP A 110 -13.74 -11.66 -15.85
C ASP A 110 -14.25 -11.99 -14.45
N LEU A 111 -13.48 -12.75 -13.67
CA LEU A 111 -13.85 -13.13 -12.32
C LEU A 111 -14.01 -11.90 -11.43
N VAL A 112 -13.04 -10.98 -11.47
CA VAL A 112 -13.07 -9.74 -10.69
C VAL A 112 -14.28 -8.88 -11.06
N THR A 113 -14.59 -8.77 -12.35
CA THR A 113 -15.78 -8.04 -12.82
C THR A 113 -17.06 -8.63 -12.24
N ARG A 114 -17.20 -9.96 -12.22
CA ARG A 114 -18.35 -10.64 -11.59
C ARG A 114 -18.41 -10.41 -10.08
N MET A 115 -17.26 -10.45 -9.39
CA MET A 115 -17.19 -10.17 -7.95
C MET A 115 -17.64 -8.74 -7.62
N VAL A 116 -17.12 -7.74 -8.33
CA VAL A 116 -17.46 -6.32 -8.14
C VAL A 116 -18.94 -6.07 -8.46
N ALA A 117 -19.45 -6.64 -9.56
CA ALA A 117 -20.86 -6.52 -9.91
C ALA A 117 -21.77 -7.13 -8.83
N GLY A 118 -21.42 -8.31 -8.32
CA GLY A 118 -22.11 -8.95 -7.20
C GLY A 118 -22.14 -8.08 -5.95
N TYR A 119 -20.97 -7.59 -5.50
CA TYR A 119 -20.84 -6.72 -4.33
C TYR A 119 -21.72 -5.45 -4.45
N ARG A 120 -21.65 -4.76 -5.59
CA ARG A 120 -22.46 -3.56 -5.87
C ARG A 120 -23.95 -3.85 -5.94
N SER A 121 -24.37 -5.02 -6.45
CA SER A 121 -25.78 -5.39 -6.58
C SER A 121 -26.54 -5.46 -5.25
N GLN A 122 -25.81 -5.66 -4.13
CA GLN A 122 -26.39 -5.73 -2.79
C GLN A 122 -26.26 -4.42 -2.00
N GLY A 123 -25.83 -3.33 -2.68
CA GLY A 123 -25.71 -1.99 -2.09
C GLY A 123 -24.29 -1.61 -1.66
N GLY A 124 -23.31 -2.50 -1.83
CA GLY A 124 -21.92 -2.23 -1.46
C GLY A 124 -21.24 -1.20 -2.35
N HIS A 125 -20.41 -0.34 -1.74
CA HIS A 125 -19.59 0.64 -2.46
C HIS A 125 -18.20 0.07 -2.79
N ALA A 126 -17.94 -0.20 -4.07
CA ALA A 126 -16.63 -0.64 -4.54
C ALA A 126 -16.13 0.25 -5.67
N ASP A 127 -15.05 1.00 -5.46
CA ASP A 127 -14.26 1.65 -6.49
C ASP A 127 -13.29 0.61 -7.06
N TYR A 128 -13.48 0.24 -8.33
CA TYR A 128 -12.69 -0.82 -8.96
C TYR A 128 -11.69 -0.24 -9.95
N VAL A 129 -10.42 -0.61 -9.79
CA VAL A 129 -9.33 -0.28 -10.68
C VAL A 129 -8.75 -1.56 -11.27
N ALA A 130 -8.90 -1.71 -12.59
CA ALA A 130 -8.15 -2.68 -13.38
C ALA A 130 -6.76 -2.12 -13.65
N LEU A 131 -5.74 -2.76 -13.06
CA LEU A 131 -4.34 -2.38 -13.22
C LEU A 131 -3.73 -3.08 -14.43
N PRO A 132 -2.75 -2.45 -15.11
CA PRO A 132 -1.95 -3.13 -16.13
C PRO A 132 -1.13 -4.29 -15.53
N PRO A 133 -0.48 -5.12 -16.36
CA PRO A 133 0.33 -6.24 -15.87
C PRO A 133 1.40 -5.78 -14.89
N PHE A 134 1.56 -6.53 -13.81
CA PHE A 134 2.65 -6.32 -12.86
C PHE A 134 3.60 -7.52 -12.86
N GLY A 135 4.87 -7.28 -13.23
CA GLY A 135 5.86 -8.34 -13.32
C GLY A 135 5.41 -9.50 -14.23
N GLN A 136 5.73 -10.73 -13.84
CA GLN A 136 5.21 -11.94 -14.48
C GLN A 136 3.94 -12.46 -13.81
N ASP A 137 3.67 -12.01 -12.58
CA ASP A 137 2.58 -12.49 -11.73
C ASP A 137 1.94 -11.27 -11.04
N GLY A 138 0.75 -10.93 -11.54
CA GLY A 138 -0.06 -9.81 -11.05
C GLY A 138 -0.53 -9.98 -9.61
N HIS A 139 -0.50 -11.20 -9.06
CA HIS A 139 -0.82 -11.45 -7.66
C HIS A 139 0.24 -10.87 -6.70
N THR A 140 1.42 -10.54 -7.21
CA THR A 140 2.56 -10.06 -6.41
C THR A 140 2.57 -8.55 -6.16
N LEU A 141 1.41 -7.89 -6.25
CA LEU A 141 1.22 -6.45 -5.98
C LEU A 141 1.64 -6.00 -4.56
N TYR A 142 1.99 -6.92 -3.65
CA TYR A 142 2.60 -6.60 -2.35
C TYR A 142 4.07 -6.15 -2.45
N LYS A 143 4.73 -6.31 -3.61
CA LYS A 143 6.14 -5.93 -3.81
C LYS A 143 6.28 -4.41 -3.93
N ASN A 144 7.39 -3.86 -3.44
CA ASN A 144 7.68 -2.42 -3.47
C ASN A 144 7.53 -1.77 -4.87
N GLY A 145 7.86 -2.51 -5.93
CA GLY A 145 7.71 -2.03 -7.31
C GLY A 145 6.26 -1.71 -7.72
N ALA A 146 5.28 -2.34 -7.07
CA ALA A 146 3.85 -2.13 -7.33
C ALA A 146 3.36 -0.77 -6.84
N ASN A 147 4.08 -0.12 -5.91
CA ASN A 147 3.67 1.17 -5.36
C ASN A 147 3.51 2.26 -6.43
N LYS A 148 4.24 2.16 -7.55
CA LYS A 148 4.05 3.05 -8.72
C LYS A 148 2.65 2.95 -9.32
N LEU A 149 2.06 1.76 -9.29
CA LEU A 149 0.71 1.49 -9.79
C LEU A 149 -0.34 1.77 -8.72
N LEU A 150 -0.08 1.37 -7.47
CA LEU A 150 -1.06 1.41 -6.39
C LEU A 150 -1.23 2.80 -5.76
N LYS A 151 -0.12 3.51 -5.50
CA LYS A 151 -0.13 4.73 -4.68
C LYS A 151 -1.11 5.80 -5.19
N PRO A 152 -1.14 6.16 -6.49
CA PRO A 152 -2.03 7.22 -6.97
C PRO A 152 -3.51 6.92 -6.69
N HIS A 153 -3.94 5.68 -6.94
CA HIS A 153 -5.33 5.26 -6.69
C HIS A 153 -5.69 5.23 -5.21
N ILE A 154 -4.75 4.80 -4.35
CA ILE A 154 -4.94 4.86 -2.91
C ILE A 154 -5.09 6.31 -2.43
N GLU A 155 -4.24 7.22 -2.91
CA GLU A 155 -4.32 8.64 -2.51
C GLU A 155 -5.62 9.30 -2.94
N ASP A 156 -6.05 9.07 -4.19
CA ASP A 156 -7.31 9.59 -4.71
C ASP A 156 -8.50 9.07 -3.89
N PHE A 157 -8.49 7.77 -3.56
CA PHE A 157 -9.51 7.15 -2.73
C PHE A 157 -9.55 7.70 -1.30
N LEU A 158 -8.40 7.83 -0.64
CA LEU A 158 -8.32 8.41 0.70
C LEU A 158 -8.83 9.85 0.70
N LYS A 159 -8.42 10.65 -0.29
CA LYS A 159 -8.86 12.05 -0.46
C LYS A 159 -10.38 12.14 -0.71
N ALA A 160 -10.92 11.32 -1.60
CA ALA A 160 -12.36 11.30 -1.92
C ALA A 160 -13.21 10.99 -0.68
N ASN A 161 -12.70 10.14 0.21
CA ASN A 161 -13.36 9.73 1.46
C ASN A 161 -12.96 10.59 2.67
N ARG A 162 -12.23 11.70 2.46
CA ARG A 162 -11.78 12.63 3.52
C ARG A 162 -10.94 11.94 4.61
N LEU A 163 -10.21 10.91 4.24
CA LEU A 163 -9.26 10.21 5.09
C LEU A 163 -7.87 10.85 4.97
N PRO A 164 -7.01 10.75 6.01
CA PRO A 164 -5.63 11.20 5.93
C PRO A 164 -4.91 10.52 4.74
N GLY A 165 -4.46 11.33 3.79
CA GLY A 165 -3.67 10.87 2.65
C GLY A 165 -2.21 10.59 3.02
N MET A 166 -1.44 10.10 2.05
CA MET A 166 0.01 10.04 2.18
C MET A 166 0.58 11.46 2.00
N ASP A 167 1.25 11.99 3.04
CA ASP A 167 1.83 13.34 3.02
C ASP A 167 3.23 13.32 2.38
N ASP A 168 3.27 13.51 1.05
CA ASP A 168 4.50 13.78 0.31
C ASP A 168 4.88 15.28 0.33
N GLU A 169 3.96 16.17 0.76
CA GLU A 169 4.14 17.63 0.72
C GLU A 169 5.32 18.08 1.56
N ALA A 170 5.54 17.42 2.70
CA ALA A 170 6.67 17.66 3.58
C ALA A 170 8.04 17.54 2.87
N LEU A 171 8.13 16.80 1.76
CA LEU A 171 9.37 16.61 0.99
C LEU A 171 9.47 17.52 -0.26
N MET A 172 8.39 18.22 -0.65
CA MET A 172 8.38 19.13 -1.80
C MET A 172 9.46 20.23 -1.76
N PRO A 173 9.78 20.85 -0.59
CA PRO A 173 10.86 21.82 -0.52
C PRO A 173 12.22 21.23 -0.94
N LEU A 174 12.48 19.96 -0.63
CA LEU A 174 13.69 19.27 -1.06
C LEU A 174 13.66 19.00 -2.55
N LEU A 175 12.57 18.41 -3.07
CA LEU A 175 12.44 18.05 -4.49
C LEU A 175 12.67 19.25 -5.44
N SER A 176 12.22 20.44 -5.05
CA SER A 176 12.38 21.67 -5.85
C SER A 176 13.84 22.11 -5.99
N LYS A 177 14.74 21.69 -5.09
CA LYS A 177 16.18 22.03 -5.10
C LYS A 177 17.05 20.97 -5.76
N LEU A 178 16.51 19.78 -6.05
CA LEU A 178 17.26 18.67 -6.62
C LEU A 178 17.44 18.80 -8.13
N SER A 179 18.58 18.31 -8.63
CA SER A 179 18.81 18.05 -10.05
C SER A 179 17.78 17.03 -10.58
N PRO A 180 17.55 16.95 -11.90
CA PRO A 180 16.63 15.95 -12.47
C PRO A 180 16.97 14.51 -12.07
N ALA A 181 18.26 14.17 -12.01
CA ALA A 181 18.72 12.83 -11.60
C ALA A 181 18.43 12.56 -10.12
N ASP A 182 18.78 13.50 -9.23
CA ASP A 182 18.50 13.36 -7.79
C ASP A 182 16.99 13.35 -7.51
N ARG A 183 16.19 14.09 -8.30
CA ARG A 183 14.73 14.09 -8.18
C ARG A 183 14.13 12.72 -8.55
N ALA A 184 14.68 12.02 -9.54
CA ALA A 184 14.26 10.67 -9.87
C ALA A 184 14.52 9.69 -8.70
N GLU A 185 15.68 9.80 -8.05
CA GLU A 185 16.00 9.03 -6.84
C GLU A 185 15.09 9.39 -5.67
N ALA A 186 14.77 10.67 -5.48
CA ALA A 186 13.86 11.12 -4.43
C ALA A 186 12.44 10.58 -4.66
N ASN A 187 11.97 10.52 -5.90
CA ASN A 187 10.68 9.91 -6.24
C ASN A 187 10.67 8.40 -5.96
N ALA A 188 11.77 7.68 -6.23
CA ALA A 188 11.91 6.27 -5.87
C ALA A 188 11.89 6.06 -4.35
N TYR A 189 12.50 6.97 -3.59
CA TYR A 189 12.42 6.99 -2.13
C TYR A 189 10.99 7.20 -1.61
N LEU A 190 10.23 8.13 -2.19
CA LEU A 190 8.82 8.39 -1.81
C LEU A 190 7.96 7.14 -1.93
N LEU A 191 8.16 6.38 -3.02
CA LEU A 191 7.44 5.13 -3.29
C LEU A 191 7.91 3.94 -2.44
N SER A 192 8.95 4.09 -1.63
CA SER A 192 9.52 2.98 -0.87
C SER A 192 8.96 2.89 0.55
N VAL A 193 8.91 1.66 1.08
CA VAL A 193 8.39 1.39 2.44
C VAL A 193 9.29 1.94 3.56
N THR A 194 8.68 2.27 4.70
CA THR A 194 9.39 2.65 5.94
C THR A 194 9.88 1.40 6.69
N GLU A 195 10.87 1.48 7.58
CA GLU A 195 11.72 2.64 7.91
C GLU A 195 12.70 2.96 6.77
N LYS A 196 12.78 4.23 6.38
CA LYS A 196 13.62 4.69 5.27
C LYS A 196 14.36 5.99 5.58
N ALA A 197 15.55 6.17 5.02
CA ALA A 197 16.34 7.38 5.16
C ALA A 197 17.06 7.74 3.86
N MET A 198 17.27 9.03 3.65
CA MET A 198 17.91 9.61 2.47
C MET A 198 19.10 10.47 2.90
N ALA A 199 20.21 10.32 2.20
CA ALA A 199 21.48 10.95 2.47
C ALA A 199 22.03 11.62 1.20
N LYS A 200 22.77 12.71 1.40
CA LYS A 200 23.46 13.45 0.34
C LYS A 200 24.74 14.07 0.89
N SER A 201 25.73 14.28 0.01
CA SER A 201 26.91 15.12 0.28
C SER A 201 26.64 16.55 -0.18
N ALA A 202 27.17 17.54 0.55
CA ALA A 202 27.17 18.93 0.09
C ALA A 202 28.20 19.17 -1.03
N GLU A 203 29.21 18.30 -1.12
CA GLU A 203 30.38 18.45 -2.01
C GLU A 203 30.29 17.57 -3.26
N ALA A 204 29.27 16.71 -3.36
CA ALA A 204 29.12 15.77 -4.47
C ALA A 204 27.66 15.63 -4.92
N ASP A 205 27.49 15.35 -6.20
CA ASP A 205 26.21 14.99 -6.79
C ASP A 205 25.76 13.60 -6.34
N GLY A 206 24.46 13.33 -6.54
CA GLY A 206 23.84 12.07 -6.15
C GLY A 206 23.01 12.20 -4.88
N LEU A 207 21.98 11.37 -4.85
CA LEU A 207 21.07 11.18 -3.73
C LEU A 207 21.02 9.70 -3.41
N PHE A 208 21.29 9.33 -2.17
CA PHE A 208 21.45 7.94 -1.77
C PHE A 208 20.51 7.62 -0.64
N TRP A 209 19.92 6.43 -0.66
CA TRP A 209 18.90 6.10 0.32
C TRP A 209 18.89 4.61 0.65
N PHE A 210 18.19 4.29 1.73
CA PHE A 210 17.92 2.93 2.18
C PHE A 210 16.51 2.87 2.75
N TYR A 211 15.84 1.73 2.59
CA TYR A 211 14.44 1.53 2.97
C TYR A 211 14.21 0.11 3.54
N GLY A 212 13.07 -0.12 4.19
CA GLY A 212 12.71 -1.42 4.74
C GLY A 212 13.62 -1.89 5.88
N ALA A 213 14.27 -0.96 6.59
CA ALA A 213 15.07 -1.31 7.76
C ALA A 213 14.18 -1.64 8.97
N ARG A 214 14.71 -2.41 9.93
CA ARG A 214 14.00 -2.67 11.21
C ARG A 214 13.87 -1.44 12.12
N SER A 215 14.65 -0.38 11.88
CA SER A 215 14.61 0.85 12.65
C SER A 215 15.10 2.03 11.83
N ILE A 216 14.67 3.25 12.17
CA ILE A 216 15.16 4.45 11.52
C ILE A 216 16.67 4.64 11.70
N LYS A 217 17.23 4.21 12.85
CA LYS A 217 18.68 4.24 13.10
C LYS A 217 19.44 3.44 12.05
N THR A 218 18.97 2.22 11.77
CA THR A 218 19.58 1.34 10.77
C THR A 218 19.41 1.91 9.35
N ALA A 219 18.23 2.45 9.02
CA ALA A 219 18.01 3.09 7.72
C ALA A 219 18.99 4.25 7.50
N ARG A 220 19.15 5.13 8.49
CA ARG A 220 20.10 6.25 8.45
C ARG A 220 21.54 5.79 8.26
N GLN A 221 21.98 4.79 9.03
CA GLN A 221 23.33 4.24 8.92
C GLN A 221 23.62 3.70 7.52
N ARG A 222 22.68 2.95 6.94
CA ARG A 222 22.84 2.39 5.59
C ARG A 222 22.80 3.46 4.50
N ALA A 223 21.89 4.42 4.58
CA ALA A 223 21.84 5.54 3.63
C ALA A 223 23.15 6.35 3.63
N LEU A 224 23.69 6.66 4.82
CA LEU A 224 24.99 7.32 4.96
C LEU A 224 26.14 6.46 4.41
N GLY A 225 26.11 5.15 4.67
CA GLY A 225 27.09 4.20 4.13
C GLY A 225 27.09 4.19 2.61
N ASN A 226 25.92 4.05 1.99
CA ASN A 226 25.75 4.08 0.53
C ASN A 226 26.31 5.40 -0.06
N CYS A 227 25.96 6.53 0.56
CA CYS A 227 26.45 7.84 0.12
C CYS A 227 27.97 7.97 0.20
N ARG A 228 28.58 7.58 1.32
CA ARG A 228 30.04 7.67 1.51
C ARG A 228 30.80 6.74 0.58
N VAL A 229 30.30 5.52 0.37
CA VAL A 229 30.89 4.56 -0.57
C VAL A 229 30.84 5.09 -2.00
N ALA A 230 29.74 5.72 -2.40
CA ALA A 230 29.58 6.23 -3.75
C ALA A 230 30.34 7.53 -4.03
N THR A 231 30.48 8.40 -3.03
CA THR A 231 31.02 9.76 -3.22
C THR A 231 32.44 9.95 -2.69
N GLY A 232 32.86 9.17 -1.68
CA GLY A 232 34.08 9.44 -0.90
C GLY A 232 33.96 10.63 0.06
N GLU A 233 32.80 11.30 0.10
CA GLU A 233 32.62 12.58 0.79
C GLU A 233 31.84 12.47 2.12
N ALA A 234 31.87 13.57 2.89
CA ALA A 234 31.09 13.71 4.11
C ALA A 234 29.58 13.83 3.81
N CYS A 235 28.84 12.75 4.04
CA CYS A 235 27.40 12.72 3.84
C CYS A 235 26.57 13.07 5.10
N ARG A 236 25.41 13.69 4.88
CA ARG A 236 24.39 13.97 5.91
C ARG A 236 23.03 13.39 5.49
N ILE A 237 22.21 13.05 6.48
CA ILE A 237 20.80 12.73 6.24
C ILE A 237 20.08 14.01 5.82
N VAL A 238 19.21 13.93 4.82
CA VAL A 238 18.36 15.04 4.35
C VAL A 238 16.87 14.76 4.58
N ALA A 239 16.47 13.48 4.59
CA ALA A 239 15.11 13.06 4.91
C ALA A 239 15.10 11.70 5.64
N GLN A 240 14.05 11.49 6.44
CA GLN A 240 13.73 10.21 7.06
C GLN A 240 12.22 9.97 7.02
N ASN A 241 11.81 8.77 6.66
CA ASN A 241 10.42 8.43 6.32
C ASN A 241 9.79 9.48 5.40
N MET A 242 8.83 10.25 5.89
CA MET A 242 8.14 11.30 5.13
C MET A 242 8.52 12.71 5.59
N GLN A 243 9.64 12.87 6.31
CA GLN A 243 10.01 14.13 6.95
C GLN A 243 11.43 14.56 6.58
N LEU A 244 11.60 15.86 6.34
CA LEU A 244 12.91 16.50 6.23
C LEU A 244 13.56 16.61 7.62
N VAL A 245 14.87 16.38 7.69
CA VAL A 245 15.60 16.59 8.95
C VAL A 245 16.08 18.02 9.08
N ASN A 246 16.21 18.52 10.31
CA ASN A 246 16.71 19.86 10.57
C ASN A 246 18.09 20.09 9.90
N GLY A 247 18.23 21.20 9.18
CA GLY A 247 19.48 21.58 8.51
C GLY A 247 19.71 20.94 7.13
N TRP A 248 18.74 20.21 6.56
CA TRP A 248 18.86 19.60 5.24
C TRP A 248 19.24 20.60 4.14
N GLN A 249 18.81 21.87 4.25
CA GLN A 249 19.07 22.93 3.28
C GLN A 249 20.57 23.19 3.09
N ALA A 250 21.37 23.05 4.15
CA ALA A 250 22.81 23.24 4.08
C ALA A 250 23.53 22.14 3.28
N THR A 251 22.90 20.98 3.12
CA THR A 251 23.44 19.83 2.38
C THR A 251 23.09 19.89 0.89
N VAL A 252 22.05 20.64 0.51
CA VAL A 252 21.57 20.71 -0.88
C VAL A 252 21.64 22.13 -1.47
N ALA A 253 22.32 23.03 -0.77
CA ALA A 253 22.64 24.34 -1.32
C ALA A 253 23.60 24.16 -2.51
N PRO A 254 23.49 24.98 -3.58
CA PRO A 254 24.46 24.94 -4.66
C PRO A 254 25.85 25.20 -4.09
N THR A 255 26.83 24.39 -4.48
CA THR A 255 28.25 24.66 -4.22
C THR A 255 28.54 26.07 -4.72
N LYS A 256 28.99 26.96 -3.83
CA LYS A 256 29.55 28.25 -4.24
C LYS A 256 30.74 27.91 -5.14
N LYS A 257 30.59 28.19 -6.44
CA LYS A 257 31.71 28.21 -7.38
C LYS A 257 32.78 29.19 -6.91
#